data_AF-A0A9D1CE44-F1
#
_entry.id   AF-A0A9D1CE44-F1
#
_cell.length_a   1.000
_cell.length_b   1.000
_cell.length_c   1.000
_cell.angle_alpha   90.00
_cell.angle_beta   90.00
_cell.angle_gamma   90.00
#
_symmetry.space_group_name_H-M   'P 1'
#
loop_
_entity.id
_entity.type
_entity.pdbx_description
1 polymer ?
#
loop_
_entity_poly.entity_id
_entity_poly.type
_entity_poly.pdbx_seq_one_letter_code
_entity_poly.pdbx_strand_id
1 'polypeptide(L)' 'MKIIYGTLIFFFYFIKYPTVIFLPIAYLYLDYPNNYPMDILAFISALLIIKDWFFPHEKPENCQGVKK' A
#
# COMPACT_ATOMS: atom_id res chain seq x y z
N MET A 1 15.08 3.01 -15.94
CA MET A 1 15.14 2.39 -14.59
C MET A 1 14.40 3.22 -13.53
N LYS A 2 14.67 4.53 -13.37
CA LYS A 2 13.93 5.38 -12.40
C LYS A 2 12.41 5.46 -12.65
N ILE A 3 11.99 5.44 -13.90
CA ILE A 3 10.56 5.52 -14.29
C ILE A 3 9.79 4.28 -13.81
N ILE A 4 10.31 3.09 -14.07
CA ILE A 4 9.67 1.81 -13.67
C ILE A 4 9.53 1.73 -12.15
N TYR A 5 10.55 2.19 -11.42
CA TYR A 5 10.52 2.25 -9.97
C TYR A 5 9.43 3.20 -9.44
N GLY A 6 9.29 4.39 -10.04
CA GLY A 6 8.23 5.33 -9.69
C GLY A 6 6.83 4.79 -10.00
N THR A 7 6.64 4.18 -11.17
CA THR A 7 5.36 3.57 -11.56
C THR A 7 4.96 2.45 -10.62
N LEU A 8 5.90 1.61 -10.22
CA LEU A 8 5.66 0.50 -9.32
C LEU A 8 5.26 1.00 -7.92
N ILE A 9 5.95 2.02 -7.39
CA ILE A 9 5.56 2.66 -6.11
C ILE A 9 4.14 3.23 -6.20
N PHE A 10 3.82 3.94 -7.28
CA PHE A 10 2.48 4.53 -7.46
C PHE A 10 1.40 3.45 -7.50
N PHE A 11 1.65 2.35 -8.24
CA PHE A 11 0.77 1.20 -8.30
C PHE A 11 0.50 0.64 -6.90
N PHE A 12 1.56 0.33 -6.14
CA PHE A 12 1.42 -0.17 -4.77
C PHE A 12 0.68 0.81 -3.86
N TYR A 13 0.86 2.12 -4.04
CA TYR A 13 0.13 3.12 -3.26
C TYR A 13 -1.38 3.11 -3.50
N PHE A 14 -1.80 2.80 -4.73
CA PHE A 14 -3.21 2.69 -5.10
C PHE A 14 -3.82 1.36 -4.64
N ILE A 15 -3.10 0.25 -4.81
CA ILE A 15 -3.64 -1.09 -4.52
C ILE A 15 -3.55 -1.50 -3.04
N LYS A 16 -2.69 -0.88 -2.23
CA LYS A 16 -2.38 -1.37 -0.87
C LYS A 16 -3.62 -1.55 0.01
N TYR A 17 -4.52 -0.56 0.02
CA TYR A 17 -5.72 -0.61 0.86
C TYR A 17 -6.77 -1.60 0.32
N PRO A 18 -7.14 -1.55 -0.98
CA PRO A 18 -8.01 -2.57 -1.56
C PRO A 18 -7.52 -3.99 -1.30
N THR A 19 -6.24 -4.29 -1.54
CA THR A 19 -5.71 -5.65 -1.41
C THR A 19 -5.73 -6.14 0.04
N VAL A 20 -5.31 -5.30 1.01
CA VAL A 20 -5.27 -5.69 2.44
C VAL A 20 -6.68 -5.84 3.03
N ILE A 21 -7.68 -5.11 2.54
CA ILE A 21 -9.07 -5.23 2.99
C ILE A 21 -9.79 -6.38 2.27
N PHE A 22 -9.58 -6.51 0.96
CA PHE A 22 -10.27 -7.51 0.14
C PHE A 22 -9.85 -8.93 0.49
N LEU A 23 -8.56 -9.18 0.72
CA LEU A 23 -8.06 -10.54 0.90
C LEU A 23 -8.65 -11.25 2.14
N PRO A 24 -8.69 -10.62 3.34
CA PRO A 24 -9.36 -11.21 4.50
C PRO A 24 -10.84 -11.45 4.26
N ILE A 25 -11.53 -10.55 3.54
CA ILE A 25 -12.94 -10.74 3.21
C ILE A 25 -13.11 -11.94 2.27
N ALA A 26 -12.28 -12.05 1.24
CA ALA A 26 -12.32 -13.13 0.27
C ALA A 26 -12.08 -14.51 0.92
N TYR A 27 -11.11 -14.61 1.82
CA TYR A 27 -10.77 -15.87 2.49
C TYR A 27 -11.74 -16.24 3.62
N LEU A 28 -12.28 -15.26 4.35
CA LEU A 28 -13.16 -15.54 5.50
C LEU A 28 -14.64 -15.64 5.15
N TYR A 29 -15.10 -14.97 4.08
CA TYR A 29 -16.53 -14.88 3.76
C TYR A 29 -16.91 -15.47 2.39
N LEU A 30 -15.97 -15.55 1.43
CA LEU A 30 -16.27 -16.03 0.08
C LEU A 30 -15.71 -17.43 -0.21
N ASP A 31 -15.11 -18.10 0.80
CA ASP A 31 -14.44 -19.40 0.66
C ASP A 31 -13.49 -19.45 -0.56
N TYR A 32 -12.87 -18.31 -0.85
CA TYR A 32 -12.02 -18.18 -2.02
C TYR A 32 -10.73 -18.98 -1.83
N PRO A 33 -10.28 -19.78 -2.82
CA PRO A 33 -9.11 -20.63 -2.65
C PRO A 33 -7.85 -19.81 -2.39
N ASN A 34 -6.99 -20.34 -1.53
CA ASN A 34 -5.72 -19.69 -1.20
C ASN A 34 -4.87 -19.46 -2.45
N ASN A 35 -4.48 -18.21 -2.65
CA ASN A 35 -3.66 -17.79 -3.78
C ASN A 35 -2.37 -17.14 -3.27
N TYR A 36 -1.29 -17.91 -3.28
CA TYR A 36 0.05 -17.45 -2.88
C TYR A 36 0.48 -16.11 -3.48
N PRO A 37 0.24 -15.81 -4.78
CA PRO A 37 0.63 -14.51 -5.34
C PRO A 37 -0.11 -13.34 -4.68
N MET A 38 -1.38 -13.53 -4.35
CA MET A 38 -2.20 -12.52 -3.68
C MET A 38 -1.83 -12.36 -2.21
N ASP A 39 -1.45 -13.45 -1.54
CA ASP A 39 -0.95 -13.40 -0.17
C ASP A 39 0.32 -12.56 -0.07
N ILE A 40 1.28 -12.78 -0.97
CA ILE A 40 2.53 -12.01 -1.04
C ILE A 40 2.22 -10.53 -1.32
N LEU A 41 1.31 -10.25 -2.26
CA LEU A 41 0.92 -8.89 -2.61
C LEU A 41 0.27 -8.16 -1.43
N ALA A 42 -0.61 -8.85 -0.70
CA ALA A 42 -1.25 -8.33 0.49
C ALA A 42 -0.25 -8.10 1.63
N PHE A 43 0.71 -9.01 1.82
CA PHE A 43 1.75 -8.89 2.82
C PHE A 43 2.65 -7.67 2.56
N ILE A 44 3.13 -7.50 1.32
CA ILE A 44 3.92 -6.31 0.93
C ILE A 44 3.10 -5.03 1.13
N SER A 45 1.83 -5.06 0.76
CA SER A 45 0.91 -3.93 0.94
C SER A 45 0.71 -3.56 2.41
N ALA A 46 0.55 -4.56 3.29
CA ALA A 46 0.43 -4.35 4.73
C ALA A 46 1.70 -3.74 5.32
N LEU A 47 2.89 -4.23 4.92
CA LEU A 47 4.17 -3.65 5.32
C LEU A 47 4.32 -2.18 4.88
N LEU A 48 3.86 -1.83 3.69
CA LEU A 48 3.85 -0.45 3.20
C LEU A 48 2.93 0.45 4.04
N ILE A 49 1.74 -0.03 4.40
CA ILE A 49 0.81 0.71 5.27
C ILE A 49 1.44 0.95 6.65
N ILE A 50 2.07 -0.08 7.24
CA ILE A 50 2.76 0.02 8.53
C ILE A 50 3.91 1.03 8.42
N LYS A 51 4.75 0.92 7.39
CA LYS A 51 5.83 1.87 7.12
C LYS A 51 5.32 3.31 7.04
N ASP A 52 4.24 3.55 6.30
CA ASP A 52 3.65 4.88 6.14
C ASP A 52 3.08 5.43 7.46
N TRP A 53 2.56 4.56 8.32
CA TRP A 53 2.06 4.95 9.65
C TRP A 53 3.19 5.34 10.60
N PHE A 54 4.30 4.58 10.61
CA PHE A 54 5.44 4.85 11.50
C PHE A 54 6.35 5.97 10.98
N PHE A 55 6.44 6.15 9.67
CA PHE A 55 7.22 7.20 9.01
C PHE A 55 6.32 8.02 8.09
N PRO A 56 5.37 8.78 8.67
CA PRO A 56 4.59 9.73 7.88
C PRO A 56 5.60 10.66 7.21
N HIS A 57 5.59 10.70 5.88
CA HIS A 57 6.47 11.61 5.15
C HIS A 57 6.14 13.03 5.60
N GLU A 58 7.03 13.64 6.37
CA GLU A 58 6.96 15.06 6.67
C GLU A 58 7.04 15.79 5.33
N LYS A 59 6.02 16.61 5.04
CA LYS A 59 6.06 17.45 3.85
C LYS A 59 7.28 18.36 3.99
N PRO A 60 8.18 18.40 2.99
CA PRO A 60 9.31 19.32 3.03
C PRO A 60 8.79 20.73 3.27
N GLU A 61 9.49 21.53 4.08
CA GLU A 61 9.00 22.83 4.53
C GLU A 61 8.58 23.76 3.39
N ASN A 62 9.19 23.60 2.21
CA ASN A 62 8.85 24.28 0.95
C ASN A 62 7.40 24.02 0.47
N CYS A 63 6.83 22.85 0.76
CA CYS A 63 5.47 22.48 0.36
C CYS A 63 4.43 22.67 1.49
N GLN A 64 4.85 23.21 2.64
CA GLN A 64 3.94 23.63 3.68
C GLN A 64 3.48 25.06 3.33
N GLY A 65 2.28 25.18 2.74
CA GLY A 65 1.70 26.49 2.44
C GLY A 65 1.75 27.42 3.66
N VAL A 66 1.74 28.74 3.41
CA VAL A 66 1.93 29.81 4.41
C VAL A 66 1.45 29.41 5.80
N LYS A 67 2.40 29.20 6.72
CA LYS A 67 2.12 28.97 8.14
C LYS A 67 1.41 30.22 8.67
N LYS A 68 0.11 30.09 8.99
CA LYS A 68 -0.68 31.12 9.66
C LYS A 68 -0.41 31.11 11.16
#